data_AF-A0A0C3KFG0-F1
#
_entry.id   AF-A0A0C3KFG0-F1
#
_cell.length_a   1.000
_cell.length_b   1.000
_cell.length_c   1.000
_cell.angle_alpha   90.00
_cell.angle_beta   90.00
_cell.angle_gamma   90.00
#
_symmetry.space_group_name_H-M   'P 1'
#
loop_
_entity.id
_entity.type
_entity.pdbx_description
1 polymer ?
#
loop_
_entity_poly.entity_id
_entity_poly.type
_entity_poly.pdbx_seq_one_letter_code
_entity_poly.pdbx_strand_id
1 'polypeptide(L)'
;MSTFASKEYDASSYAAFRPVYNQNLYDLIALYASKRGAGTTALDLGCGTGQVTRALLKMYDKVIGVDPSPSMIQQAKLESAEWDEHDRVTFIVGTAEDICSYLGEHSVDLVTAGQSAHWFDQSKIWNALEHVVKSGGVVAFWVECYHPNTKSPPNVVMRLTPQPLIQGYGSFRITGRPDLTSMLRNFASNENGLGPFWQQPGVSILDAKYRTIQFPNNDAWLASSSTRVFLEGPSEDGTTLPYRSFDDALQSGLLTEPEWRTDTIIDRSLTWNNMTAYFRTWSAVHSYQQQYPIDKEKTGRGAEGDIVDRFIESLRQALQEPSDEVDVYWPVFLMMGKRASLVGSPEKMQLE
;
A
#
# COMPACT_ATOMS: atom_id res chain seq x y z
N MET A 1 14.56 9.85 -6.92
CA MET A 1 14.79 8.89 -5.80
C MET A 1 13.83 9.25 -4.69
N SER A 2 13.14 8.27 -4.13
CA SER A 2 12.23 8.49 -2.98
C SER A 2 13.04 8.88 -1.74
N THR A 3 12.42 9.61 -0.80
CA THR A 3 13.05 9.94 0.50
C THR A 3 13.55 8.70 1.24
N PHE A 4 12.86 7.56 1.06
CA PHE A 4 13.17 6.27 1.67
C PHE A 4 14.49 5.64 1.18
N ALA A 5 15.01 6.09 0.03
CA ALA A 5 16.31 5.68 -0.49
C ALA A 5 17.47 6.53 0.06
N SER A 6 17.18 7.56 0.85
CA SER A 6 18.22 8.36 1.53
C SER A 6 18.91 7.54 2.62
N LYS A 7 20.23 7.67 2.73
CA LYS A 7 21.01 7.08 3.83
C LYS A 7 20.62 7.62 5.21
N GLU A 8 20.04 8.80 5.25
CA GLU A 8 19.62 9.48 6.49
C GLU A 8 18.21 9.08 6.94
N TYR A 9 17.50 8.27 6.15
CA TYR A 9 16.15 7.83 6.49
C TYR A 9 16.18 6.76 7.58
N ASP A 10 15.40 6.95 8.65
CA ASP A 10 15.34 6.03 9.78
C ASP A 10 14.42 4.84 9.47
N ALA A 11 15.01 3.79 8.89
CA ALA A 11 14.33 2.54 8.60
C ALA A 11 13.83 1.82 9.87
N SER A 12 14.50 2.01 11.01
CA SER A 12 14.13 1.35 12.27
C SER A 12 12.84 1.94 12.85
N SER A 13 12.73 3.28 12.86
CA SER A 13 11.50 3.96 13.23
C SER A 13 10.36 3.62 12.27
N TYR A 14 10.64 3.47 10.98
CA TYR A 14 9.63 3.05 10.01
C TYR A 14 9.09 1.64 10.33
N ALA A 15 9.98 0.68 10.60
CA ALA A 15 9.59 -0.68 10.97
C ALA A 15 8.74 -0.73 12.25
N ALA A 16 9.08 0.10 13.25
CA ALA A 16 8.41 0.09 14.55
C ALA A 16 7.00 0.69 14.55
N PHE A 17 6.74 1.71 13.72
CA PHE A 17 5.52 2.53 13.85
C PHE A 17 4.58 2.48 12.64
N ARG A 18 4.97 1.88 11.53
CA ARG A 18 4.06 1.75 10.38
C ARG A 18 3.03 0.64 10.60
N PRO A 19 1.73 0.90 10.31
CA PRO A 19 0.70 -0.10 10.48
C PRO A 19 0.97 -1.36 9.65
N VAL A 20 0.77 -2.52 10.26
CA VAL A 20 0.85 -3.82 9.59
C VAL A 20 -0.54 -4.22 9.13
N TYR A 21 -0.66 -4.70 7.89
CA TYR A 21 -1.91 -5.22 7.36
C TYR A 21 -2.36 -6.44 8.17
N ASN A 22 -3.66 -6.54 8.47
CA ASN A 22 -4.20 -7.72 9.14
C ASN A 22 -4.28 -8.92 8.19
N GLN A 23 -4.57 -10.10 8.74
CA GLN A 23 -4.62 -11.36 8.00
C GLN A 23 -5.65 -11.35 6.86
N ASN A 24 -6.74 -10.58 6.99
CA ASN A 24 -7.83 -10.56 6.01
C ASN A 24 -7.38 -10.05 4.63
N LEU A 25 -6.41 -9.12 4.56
CA LEU A 25 -5.82 -8.71 3.28
C LEU A 25 -5.21 -9.91 2.54
N TYR A 26 -4.42 -10.68 3.27
CA TYR A 26 -3.70 -11.84 2.75
C TYR A 26 -4.66 -12.97 2.39
N ASP A 27 -5.73 -13.14 3.16
CA ASP A 27 -6.78 -14.12 2.88
C ASP A 27 -7.56 -13.77 1.60
N LEU A 28 -7.86 -12.48 1.35
CA LEU A 28 -8.44 -12.04 0.07
C LEU A 28 -7.50 -12.27 -1.12
N ILE A 29 -6.22 -11.92 -0.97
CA ILE A 29 -5.21 -12.18 -2.00
C ILE A 29 -5.10 -13.68 -2.27
N ALA A 30 -5.11 -14.50 -1.22
CA ALA A 30 -5.04 -15.95 -1.32
C ALA A 30 -6.32 -16.57 -1.89
N LEU A 31 -7.50 -15.99 -1.65
CA LEU A 31 -8.75 -16.39 -2.32
C LEU A 31 -8.67 -16.11 -3.83
N TYR A 32 -8.03 -15.00 -4.21
CA TYR A 32 -7.84 -14.63 -5.59
C TYR A 32 -6.78 -15.49 -6.29
N ALA A 33 -5.69 -15.82 -5.59
CA ALA A 33 -4.64 -16.70 -6.06
C ALA A 33 -5.07 -18.17 -6.06
N SER A 34 -5.00 -18.82 -7.23
CA SER A 34 -5.37 -20.24 -7.36
C SER A 34 -4.29 -21.21 -6.88
N LYS A 35 -3.07 -20.74 -6.58
CA LYS A 35 -1.92 -21.55 -6.16
C LYS A 35 -1.22 -20.96 -4.94
N ARG A 36 -1.06 -21.77 -3.88
CA ARG A 36 -0.33 -21.46 -2.64
C ARG A 36 0.24 -22.74 -2.00
N GLY A 37 1.13 -22.61 -1.02
CA GLY A 37 1.73 -23.75 -0.31
C GLY A 37 3.06 -24.23 -0.90
N ALA A 38 3.41 -25.50 -0.67
CA ALA A 38 4.71 -26.06 -1.04
C ALA A 38 5.02 -25.87 -2.54
N GLY A 39 6.26 -25.45 -2.86
CA GLY A 39 6.70 -25.21 -4.24
C GLY A 39 6.19 -23.91 -4.88
N THR A 40 5.47 -23.04 -4.17
CA THR A 40 5.07 -21.72 -4.68
C THR A 40 6.03 -20.61 -4.25
N THR A 41 6.17 -19.60 -5.10
CA THR A 41 7.06 -18.45 -4.83
C THR A 41 6.28 -17.14 -4.89
N ALA A 42 6.44 -16.29 -3.88
CA ALA A 42 5.93 -14.92 -3.89
C ALA A 42 7.06 -13.90 -4.04
N LEU A 43 6.76 -12.78 -4.70
CA LEU A 43 7.65 -11.65 -4.91
C LEU A 43 7.02 -10.39 -4.31
N ASP A 44 7.71 -9.71 -3.42
CA ASP A 44 7.28 -8.48 -2.78
C ASP A 44 8.12 -7.30 -3.28
N LEU A 45 7.51 -6.45 -4.12
CA LEU A 45 8.17 -5.33 -4.79
C LEU A 45 8.05 -4.04 -3.96
N GLY A 46 9.19 -3.38 -3.72
CA GLY A 46 9.28 -2.30 -2.74
C GLY A 46 9.01 -2.81 -1.34
N CYS A 47 9.68 -3.90 -0.94
CA CYS A 47 9.40 -4.60 0.30
C CYS A 47 9.74 -3.79 1.56
N GLY A 48 10.48 -2.69 1.44
CA GLY A 48 10.93 -1.87 2.56
C GLY A 48 11.64 -2.72 3.61
N THR A 49 11.20 -2.59 4.87
CA THR A 49 11.73 -3.37 5.99
C THR A 49 11.13 -4.78 6.10
N GLY A 50 10.46 -5.28 5.06
CA GLY A 50 10.02 -6.67 4.91
C GLY A 50 8.66 -7.02 5.50
N GLN A 51 7.85 -6.06 5.96
CA GLN A 51 6.57 -6.33 6.64
C GLN A 51 5.64 -7.27 5.83
N VAL A 52 5.48 -7.00 4.53
CA VAL A 52 4.65 -7.82 3.64
C VAL A 52 5.33 -9.14 3.31
N THR A 53 6.63 -9.10 2.97
CA THR A 53 7.47 -10.30 2.76
C THR A 53 7.30 -11.32 3.89
N ARG A 54 7.35 -10.83 5.14
CA ARG A 54 7.19 -11.62 6.36
C ARG A 54 5.82 -12.28 6.48
N ALA A 55 4.75 -11.58 6.15
CA ALA A 55 3.40 -12.14 6.18
C ALA A 55 3.20 -13.22 5.10
N LEU A 56 3.81 -13.06 3.93
CA LEU A 56 3.68 -13.99 2.81
C LEU A 56 4.30 -15.37 3.09
N LEU A 57 5.32 -15.46 3.95
CA LEU A 57 5.94 -16.74 4.33
C LEU A 57 4.97 -17.71 5.02
N LYS A 58 3.88 -17.20 5.61
CA LYS A 58 2.81 -18.04 6.16
C LYS A 58 2.02 -18.79 5.09
N MET A 59 2.10 -18.38 3.82
CA MET A 59 1.26 -18.89 2.73
C MET A 59 2.04 -19.43 1.53
N TYR A 60 3.30 -19.02 1.36
CA TYR A 60 4.14 -19.36 0.22
C TYR A 60 5.41 -20.07 0.68
N ASP A 61 5.86 -21.06 -0.09
CA ASP A 61 7.08 -21.83 0.21
C ASP A 61 8.33 -20.94 0.18
N LYS A 62 8.43 -20.06 -0.82
CA LYS A 62 9.52 -19.08 -0.94
C LYS A 62 8.99 -17.67 -1.11
N VAL A 63 9.68 -16.69 -0.53
CA VAL A 63 9.36 -15.27 -0.68
C VAL A 63 10.60 -14.47 -1.00
N ILE A 64 10.51 -13.61 -2.01
CA ILE A 64 11.59 -12.73 -2.45
C ILE A 64 11.16 -11.29 -2.20
N GLY A 65 11.86 -10.56 -1.35
CA GLY A 65 11.67 -9.13 -1.13
C GLY A 65 12.67 -8.31 -1.95
N VAL A 66 12.18 -7.33 -2.71
CA VAL A 66 13.02 -6.42 -3.51
C VAL A 66 12.76 -4.99 -3.08
N ASP A 67 13.80 -4.23 -2.79
CA ASP A 67 13.70 -2.79 -2.53
C ASP A 67 14.94 -2.05 -3.06
N PRO A 68 14.80 -0.85 -3.65
CA PRO A 68 15.96 -0.11 -4.15
C PRO A 68 16.85 0.45 -3.03
N SER A 69 16.36 0.52 -1.78
CA SER A 69 17.08 1.08 -0.65
C SER A 69 17.91 0.03 0.09
N PRO A 70 19.26 0.14 0.11
CA PRO A 70 20.11 -0.79 0.85
C PRO A 70 19.83 -0.80 2.35
N SER A 71 19.46 0.35 2.95
CA SER A 71 19.16 0.46 4.38
C SER A 71 17.85 -0.26 4.74
N MET A 72 16.83 -0.17 3.88
CA MET A 72 15.59 -0.91 4.05
C MET A 72 15.83 -2.42 3.99
N ILE A 73 16.59 -2.89 3.00
CA ILE A 73 16.97 -4.31 2.87
C ILE A 73 17.80 -4.78 4.05
N GLN A 74 18.73 -3.96 4.54
CA GLN A 74 19.49 -4.28 5.74
C GLN A 74 18.57 -4.46 6.95
N GLN A 75 17.64 -3.54 7.17
CA GLN A 75 16.66 -3.66 8.25
C GLN A 75 15.78 -4.89 8.07
N ALA A 76 15.30 -5.17 6.85
CA ALA A 76 14.48 -6.35 6.56
C ALA A 76 15.19 -7.66 6.94
N LYS A 77 16.50 -7.76 6.65
CA LYS A 77 17.32 -8.90 7.06
C LYS A 77 17.46 -9.01 8.58
N LEU A 78 17.61 -7.90 9.29
CA LEU A 78 17.67 -7.88 10.76
C LEU A 78 16.34 -8.33 11.37
N GLU A 79 15.22 -7.82 10.87
CA GLU A 79 13.87 -8.20 11.34
C GLU A 79 13.53 -9.68 11.05
N SER A 80 14.24 -10.30 10.11
CA SER A 80 14.10 -11.72 9.77
C SER A 80 15.23 -12.60 10.36
N ALA A 81 16.17 -12.04 11.13
CA ALA A 81 17.36 -12.74 11.62
C ALA A 81 17.04 -13.96 12.52
N GLU A 82 15.96 -13.89 13.28
CA GLU A 82 15.57 -14.89 14.27
C GLU A 82 14.67 -16.00 13.70
N TRP A 83 14.56 -16.10 12.37
CA TRP A 83 13.61 -17.00 11.74
C TRP A 83 14.25 -18.29 11.30
N ASP A 84 13.70 -19.43 11.73
CA ASP A 84 14.12 -20.76 11.25
C ASP A 84 13.84 -20.98 9.74
N GLU A 85 13.23 -19.99 9.07
CA GLU A 85 12.84 -20.00 7.66
C GLU A 85 13.83 -19.25 6.74
N HIS A 86 15.08 -19.03 7.17
CA HIS A 86 16.10 -18.31 6.38
C HIS A 86 16.23 -18.80 4.94
N ASP A 87 16.12 -20.10 4.71
CA ASP A 87 16.23 -20.69 3.36
C ASP A 87 15.00 -20.42 2.47
N ARG A 88 13.91 -19.90 3.04
CA ARG A 88 12.64 -19.59 2.36
C ARG A 88 12.51 -18.12 2.00
N VAL A 89 13.37 -17.24 2.53
CA VAL A 89 13.31 -15.80 2.28
C VAL A 89 14.58 -15.27 1.62
N THR A 90 14.44 -14.39 0.63
CA THR A 90 15.58 -13.74 -0.01
C THR A 90 15.30 -12.25 -0.15
N PHE A 91 16.24 -11.40 0.27
CA PHE A 91 16.14 -9.94 0.14
C PHE A 91 17.18 -9.41 -0.85
N ILE A 92 16.73 -8.67 -1.85
CA ILE A 92 17.52 -8.16 -2.97
C ILE A 92 17.45 -6.63 -2.99
N VAL A 93 18.61 -5.98 -3.09
CA VAL A 93 18.68 -4.56 -3.42
C VAL A 93 18.50 -4.42 -4.93
N GLY A 94 17.37 -3.87 -5.37
CA GLY A 94 17.00 -3.80 -6.79
C GLY A 94 15.75 -2.95 -7.04
N THR A 95 15.50 -2.62 -8.30
CA THR A 95 14.30 -1.86 -8.71
C THR A 95 13.21 -2.82 -9.19
N ALA A 96 11.94 -2.41 -9.13
CA ALA A 96 10.85 -3.26 -9.63
C ALA A 96 10.95 -3.51 -11.15
N GLU A 97 11.56 -2.58 -11.88
CA GLU A 97 11.75 -2.59 -13.32
C GLU A 97 12.84 -3.58 -13.76
N ASP A 98 13.84 -3.82 -12.92
CA ASP A 98 15.00 -4.66 -13.24
C ASP A 98 14.85 -6.12 -12.78
N ILE A 99 13.63 -6.56 -12.41
CA ILE A 99 13.37 -7.89 -11.83
C ILE A 99 13.82 -9.07 -12.70
N CYS A 100 13.88 -8.90 -14.02
CA CYS A 100 14.37 -9.93 -14.94
C CYS A 100 15.89 -10.20 -14.80
N SER A 101 16.65 -9.29 -14.17
CA SER A 101 18.10 -9.45 -13.99
C SER A 101 18.47 -10.40 -12.84
N TYR A 102 17.53 -10.71 -11.95
CA TYR A 102 17.75 -11.56 -10.79
C TYR A 102 16.68 -12.64 -10.56
N LEU A 103 15.61 -12.66 -11.36
CA LEU A 103 14.59 -13.72 -11.36
C LEU A 103 14.55 -14.44 -12.71
N GLY A 104 14.30 -15.75 -12.65
CA GLY A 104 14.07 -16.54 -13.86
C GLY A 104 12.70 -16.28 -14.49
N GLU A 105 12.57 -16.61 -15.76
CA GLU A 105 11.29 -16.62 -16.47
C GLU A 105 10.26 -17.50 -15.76
N HIS A 106 9.02 -17.02 -15.68
CA HIS A 106 7.89 -17.78 -15.12
C HIS A 106 8.20 -18.44 -13.76
N SER A 107 8.85 -17.71 -12.86
CA SER A 107 9.35 -18.22 -11.58
C SER A 107 8.44 -17.91 -10.38
N VAL A 108 7.54 -16.91 -10.49
CA VAL A 108 6.75 -16.43 -9.33
C VAL A 108 5.24 -16.67 -9.50
N ASP A 109 4.58 -17.13 -8.43
CA ASP A 109 3.14 -17.42 -8.40
C ASP A 109 2.31 -16.20 -7.96
N LEU A 110 2.88 -15.35 -7.09
CA LEU A 110 2.27 -14.11 -6.61
C LEU A 110 3.29 -12.97 -6.66
N VAL A 111 2.85 -11.79 -7.08
CA VAL A 111 3.58 -10.53 -6.91
C VAL A 111 2.75 -9.57 -6.07
N THR A 112 3.37 -9.00 -5.03
CA THR A 112 2.78 -7.97 -4.19
C THR A 112 3.52 -6.64 -4.33
N ALA A 113 2.79 -5.54 -4.13
CA ALA A 113 3.37 -4.21 -3.97
C ALA A 113 2.50 -3.41 -2.99
N GLY A 114 2.84 -3.48 -1.70
CA GLY A 114 2.16 -2.75 -0.64
C GLY A 114 2.73 -1.34 -0.49
N GLN A 115 1.95 -0.31 -0.84
CA GLN A 115 2.37 1.10 -0.78
C GLN A 115 3.64 1.45 -1.57
N SER A 116 3.93 0.70 -2.64
CA SER A 116 5.13 0.94 -3.48
C SER A 116 4.83 1.14 -4.96
N ALA A 117 3.72 0.61 -5.50
CA ALA A 117 3.46 0.58 -6.94
C ALA A 117 3.37 1.95 -7.64
N HIS A 118 3.07 3.02 -6.90
CA HIS A 118 3.07 4.39 -7.43
C HIS A 118 4.47 4.93 -7.74
N TRP A 119 5.53 4.28 -7.25
CA TRP A 119 6.91 4.64 -7.59
C TRP A 119 7.40 3.98 -8.88
N PHE A 120 6.68 2.97 -9.39
CA PHE A 120 7.14 2.18 -10.52
C PHE A 120 6.94 2.92 -11.85
N ASP A 121 7.87 2.71 -12.77
CA ASP A 121 7.75 3.06 -14.17
C ASP A 121 6.71 2.15 -14.84
N GLN A 122 5.48 2.65 -14.94
CA GLN A 122 4.35 1.92 -15.51
C GLN A 122 4.59 1.48 -16.96
N SER A 123 5.50 2.12 -17.70
CA SER A 123 5.85 1.71 -19.06
C SER A 123 6.75 0.47 -19.13
N LYS A 124 7.41 0.12 -18.03
CA LYS A 124 8.37 -0.99 -17.96
C LYS A 124 7.89 -2.14 -17.09
N ILE A 125 7.25 -1.84 -15.97
CA ILE A 125 6.93 -2.83 -14.94
C ILE A 125 6.10 -3.99 -15.49
N TRP A 126 5.12 -3.73 -16.35
CA TRP A 126 4.24 -4.77 -16.87
C TRP A 126 4.95 -5.79 -17.77
N ASN A 127 5.94 -5.35 -18.55
CA ASN A 127 6.77 -6.25 -19.35
C ASN A 127 7.66 -7.11 -18.45
N ALA A 128 8.21 -6.51 -17.39
CA ALA A 128 9.02 -7.24 -16.42
C ALA A 128 8.19 -8.28 -15.65
N LEU A 129 6.97 -7.92 -15.23
CA LEU A 129 6.01 -8.83 -14.60
C LEU A 129 5.59 -9.95 -15.55
N GLU A 130 5.33 -9.63 -16.83
CA GLU A 130 5.07 -10.64 -17.85
C GLU A 130 6.25 -11.61 -18.04
N HIS A 131 7.49 -11.20 -17.80
CA HIS A 131 8.62 -12.12 -17.89
C HIS A 131 8.65 -13.10 -16.71
N VAL A 132 8.45 -12.60 -15.48
CA VAL A 132 8.69 -13.40 -14.26
C VAL A 132 7.47 -14.16 -13.73
N VAL A 133 6.25 -13.66 -13.93
CA VAL A 133 5.04 -14.24 -13.30
C VAL A 133 4.64 -15.55 -13.98
N LYS A 134 4.32 -16.61 -13.27
CA LYS A 134 3.84 -17.86 -13.90
C LYS A 134 2.52 -17.67 -14.64
N SER A 135 2.27 -18.52 -15.63
CA SER A 135 0.93 -18.67 -16.24
C SER A 135 -0.13 -18.91 -15.15
N GLY A 136 -1.15 -18.06 -15.09
CA GLY A 136 -2.18 -18.07 -14.04
C GLY A 136 -1.76 -17.44 -12.69
N GLY A 137 -0.54 -16.90 -12.61
CA GLY A 137 -0.04 -16.17 -11.44
C GLY A 137 -0.75 -14.83 -11.24
N VAL A 138 -0.64 -14.29 -10.02
CA VAL A 138 -1.38 -13.11 -9.58
C VAL A 138 -0.46 -11.93 -9.33
N VAL A 139 -0.93 -10.74 -9.66
CA VAL A 139 -0.39 -9.46 -9.17
C VAL A 139 -1.41 -8.82 -8.25
N ALA A 140 -0.99 -8.39 -7.07
CA ALA A 140 -1.81 -7.72 -6.07
C ALA A 140 -1.11 -6.45 -5.57
N PHE A 141 -1.61 -5.29 -5.94
CA PHE A 141 -1.06 -3.99 -5.54
C PHE A 141 -2.05 -3.27 -4.65
N TRP A 142 -1.58 -2.66 -3.56
CA TRP A 142 -2.48 -1.93 -2.68
C TRP A 142 -1.83 -0.69 -2.09
N VAL A 143 -2.68 0.20 -1.58
CA VAL A 143 -2.30 1.50 -1.07
C VAL A 143 -3.32 2.01 -0.07
N GLU A 144 -2.85 2.72 0.96
CA GLU A 144 -3.73 3.50 1.82
C GLU A 144 -4.26 4.70 1.02
N CYS A 145 -5.59 4.83 0.90
CA CYS A 145 -6.18 5.96 0.17
C CYS A 145 -7.64 6.20 0.54
N TYR A 146 -8.11 7.44 0.39
CA TYR A 146 -9.49 7.82 0.59
C TYR A 146 -10.39 7.53 -0.63
N HIS A 147 -11.67 7.21 -0.42
CA HIS A 147 -12.68 7.17 -1.48
C HIS A 147 -13.47 8.50 -1.61
N PRO A 148 -13.19 9.41 -2.57
CA PRO A 148 -14.10 10.52 -2.82
C PRO A 148 -15.35 10.00 -3.50
N ASN A 149 -16.48 10.48 -3.02
CA ASN A 149 -17.83 10.23 -3.51
C ASN A 149 -17.93 10.18 -5.05
N THR A 150 -18.64 9.18 -5.56
CA THR A 150 -18.92 8.92 -6.98
C THR A 150 -19.88 9.96 -7.58
N LYS A 151 -19.36 11.16 -7.88
CA LYS A 151 -19.96 12.07 -8.88
C LYS A 151 -18.91 12.72 -9.77
N SER A 152 -17.84 12.01 -10.11
CA SER A 152 -16.98 12.41 -11.24
C SER A 152 -17.28 11.48 -12.42
N PRO A 153 -17.86 11.98 -13.52
CA PRO A 153 -18.05 11.16 -14.71
C PRO A 153 -16.70 10.63 -15.23
N PRO A 154 -16.67 9.45 -15.89
CA PRO A 154 -15.45 8.78 -16.33
C PRO A 154 -14.58 9.58 -17.32
N ASN A 155 -15.04 10.75 -17.77
CA ASN A 155 -14.34 11.63 -18.73
C ASN A 155 -13.98 13.00 -18.16
N VAL A 156 -14.05 13.21 -16.84
CA VAL A 156 -13.46 14.41 -16.23
C VAL A 156 -11.98 14.14 -16.04
N VAL A 157 -11.18 14.54 -17.05
CA VAL A 157 -9.81 15.00 -16.80
C VAL A 157 -9.90 15.88 -15.57
N MET A 158 -9.25 15.50 -14.45
CA MET A 158 -9.07 16.40 -13.30
C MET A 158 -8.61 17.73 -13.88
N ARG A 159 -9.54 18.69 -14.00
CA ARG A 159 -9.16 20.04 -14.40
C ARG A 159 -8.15 20.45 -13.37
N LEU A 160 -6.97 20.80 -13.86
CA LEU A 160 -5.86 21.40 -13.14
C LEU A 160 -6.39 22.61 -12.35
N THR A 161 -6.97 22.37 -11.18
CA THR A 161 -6.95 23.35 -10.11
C THR A 161 -5.49 23.47 -9.72
N PRO A 162 -4.93 24.68 -9.54
CA PRO A 162 -3.50 24.87 -9.29
C PRO A 162 -3.00 24.23 -7.98
N GLN A 163 -3.91 23.69 -7.15
CA GLN A 163 -3.57 22.94 -5.96
C GLN A 163 -4.05 21.48 -6.14
N PRO A 164 -3.13 20.49 -6.26
CA PRO A 164 -3.51 19.09 -6.19
C PRO A 164 -4.03 18.78 -4.79
N LEU A 165 -5.20 18.16 -4.70
CA LEU A 165 -5.74 17.63 -3.45
C LEU A 165 -4.89 16.42 -3.03
N ILE A 166 -3.82 16.69 -2.29
CA ILE A 166 -2.86 15.71 -1.76
C ILE A 166 -3.57 14.79 -0.74
N GLN A 167 -3.97 13.59 -1.12
CA GLN A 167 -4.69 12.61 -0.30
C GLN A 167 -3.88 11.33 0.01
N GLY A 168 -2.66 11.18 -0.52
CA GLY A 168 -1.72 10.14 -0.11
C GLY A 168 -1.22 10.25 1.34
N TYR A 169 -1.00 9.10 2.00
CA TYR A 169 -0.50 8.88 3.38
C TYR A 169 -1.25 9.55 4.56
N GLY A 170 -2.01 10.62 4.34
CA GLY A 170 -2.85 11.30 5.35
C GLY A 170 -4.29 10.78 5.45
N SER A 171 -4.54 9.55 4.99
CA SER A 171 -5.89 9.00 4.81
C SER A 171 -6.45 8.24 6.01
N PHE A 172 -5.74 8.18 7.15
CA PHE A 172 -6.27 7.52 8.33
C PHE A 172 -7.50 8.25 8.90
N ARG A 173 -8.30 7.51 9.65
CA ARG A 173 -9.57 7.91 10.23
C ARG A 173 -9.54 7.61 11.70
N ILE A 174 -10.30 8.38 12.46
CA ILE A 174 -10.54 8.13 13.87
C ILE A 174 -11.90 7.47 13.96
N THR A 175 -11.93 6.28 14.57
CA THR A 175 -13.13 5.45 14.66
C THR A 175 -14.24 6.23 15.36
N GLY A 176 -15.44 6.26 14.75
CA GLY A 176 -16.59 6.99 15.29
C GLY A 176 -16.49 8.52 15.23
N ARG A 177 -15.43 9.09 14.63
CA ARG A 177 -15.20 10.55 14.54
C ARG A 177 -14.97 11.03 13.10
N PRO A 178 -15.93 10.82 12.18
CA PRO A 178 -15.82 11.29 10.80
C PRO A 178 -15.71 12.82 10.71
N ASP A 179 -16.21 13.57 11.71
CA ASP A 179 -16.09 15.03 11.82
C ASP A 179 -14.63 15.51 11.83
N LEU A 180 -13.70 14.69 12.34
CA LEU A 180 -12.28 15.01 12.42
C LEU A 180 -11.50 14.74 11.12
N THR A 181 -12.12 14.06 10.16
CA THR A 181 -11.53 13.76 8.84
C THR A 181 -11.03 15.03 8.14
N SER A 182 -11.81 16.11 8.21
CA SER A 182 -11.44 17.37 7.56
C SER A 182 -10.18 18.00 8.16
N MET A 183 -9.95 17.82 9.47
CA MET A 183 -8.77 18.35 10.15
C MET A 183 -7.50 17.58 9.77
N LEU A 184 -7.56 16.25 9.75
CA LEU A 184 -6.47 15.39 9.26
C LEU A 184 -6.12 15.71 7.81
N ARG A 185 -7.14 15.84 6.95
CA ARG A 185 -6.96 16.22 5.55
C ARG A 185 -6.33 17.59 5.41
N ASN A 186 -6.80 18.58 6.16
CA ASN A 186 -6.24 19.92 6.09
C ASN A 186 -4.78 19.94 6.52
N PHE A 187 -4.41 19.19 7.55
CA PHE A 187 -3.00 19.08 7.94
C PHE A 187 -2.13 18.45 6.86
N ALA A 188 -2.59 17.37 6.23
CA ALA A 188 -1.84 16.67 5.20
C ALA A 188 -1.74 17.48 3.89
N SER A 189 -2.82 18.14 3.46
CA SER A 189 -2.93 18.67 2.08
C SER A 189 -2.85 20.18 1.95
N ASN A 190 -3.06 20.96 3.02
CA ASN A 190 -3.15 22.41 2.94
C ASN A 190 -1.77 23.05 2.74
N GLU A 191 -1.73 24.19 2.05
CA GLU A 191 -0.53 25.02 1.83
C GLU A 191 0.14 25.45 3.14
N ASN A 192 -0.65 25.73 4.18
CA ASN A 192 -0.16 26.07 5.51
C ASN A 192 0.14 24.83 6.39
N GLY A 193 -0.10 23.63 5.86
CA GLY A 193 0.21 22.35 6.51
C GLY A 193 1.38 21.65 5.81
N LEU A 194 1.25 20.34 5.61
CA LEU A 194 2.27 19.52 4.95
C LEU A 194 2.15 19.48 3.42
N GLY A 195 1.14 20.13 2.84
CA GLY A 195 0.85 20.10 1.39
C GLY A 195 2.08 20.34 0.50
N PRO A 196 2.82 21.46 0.68
CA PRO A 196 3.97 21.78 -0.17
C PRO A 196 5.16 20.82 -0.06
N PHE A 197 5.18 19.93 0.95
CA PHE A 197 6.33 19.09 1.30
C PHE A 197 6.22 17.66 0.79
N TRP A 198 5.07 17.30 0.21
CA TRP A 198 4.87 16.01 -0.43
C TRP A 198 5.59 15.92 -1.78
N GLN A 199 6.31 14.81 -1.99
CA GLN A 199 7.01 14.57 -3.25
C GLN A 199 6.04 14.25 -4.39
N GLN A 200 6.17 14.97 -5.49
CA GLN A 200 5.43 14.73 -6.75
C GLN A 200 6.35 14.04 -7.78
N PRO A 201 5.82 13.18 -8.68
CA PRO A 201 4.41 12.87 -8.92
C PRO A 201 3.82 11.77 -8.03
N GLY A 202 4.60 11.19 -7.10
CA GLY A 202 4.18 10.04 -6.30
C GLY A 202 2.85 10.24 -5.58
N VAL A 203 2.63 11.41 -4.97
CA VAL A 203 1.36 11.73 -4.32
C VAL A 203 0.19 11.86 -5.30
N SER A 204 0.37 12.47 -6.47
CA SER A 204 -0.70 12.53 -7.48
C SER A 204 -1.19 11.15 -7.95
N ILE A 205 -0.33 10.13 -7.92
CA ILE A 205 -0.69 8.73 -8.25
C ILE A 205 -1.40 8.05 -7.07
N LEU A 206 -0.97 8.32 -5.83
CA LEU A 206 -1.70 7.92 -4.61
C LEU A 206 -3.13 8.48 -4.62
N ASP A 207 -3.29 9.73 -5.04
CA ASP A 207 -4.58 10.45 -5.08
C ASP A 207 -5.54 9.88 -6.13
N ALA A 208 -5.01 9.30 -7.19
CA ALA A 208 -5.79 8.53 -8.15
C ALA A 208 -6.15 7.11 -7.65
N LYS A 209 -5.70 6.71 -6.44
CA LYS A 209 -5.97 5.39 -5.83
C LYS A 209 -5.56 4.22 -6.73
N TYR A 210 -4.42 4.36 -7.39
CA TYR A 210 -3.97 3.43 -8.43
C TYR A 210 -4.99 3.22 -9.58
N ARG A 211 -6.07 4.01 -9.70
CA ARG A 211 -6.97 3.98 -10.88
C ARG A 211 -6.24 4.43 -12.15
N THR A 212 -5.18 5.21 -12.01
CA THR A 212 -4.26 5.56 -13.11
C THR A 212 -3.35 4.40 -13.50
N ILE A 213 -3.13 3.44 -12.61
CA ILE A 213 -2.47 2.17 -12.95
C ILE A 213 -3.50 1.30 -13.68
N GLN A 214 -3.38 1.29 -15.00
CA GLN A 214 -4.19 0.42 -15.85
C GLN A 214 -3.51 -0.94 -15.94
N PHE A 215 -4.27 -2.02 -15.70
CA PHE A 215 -3.82 -3.34 -16.11
C PHE A 215 -3.64 -3.34 -17.63
N PRO A 216 -2.57 -3.94 -18.16
CA PRO A 216 -2.40 -4.09 -19.59
C PRO A 216 -3.61 -4.85 -20.16
N ASN A 217 -4.12 -4.37 -21.29
CA ASN A 217 -5.13 -5.09 -22.05
C ASN A 217 -4.45 -5.75 -23.25
N ASN A 218 -3.77 -6.86 -23.00
CA ASN A 218 -3.03 -7.63 -24.00
C ASN A 218 -3.18 -9.14 -23.72
N ASP A 219 -2.63 -9.98 -24.58
CA ASP A 219 -2.76 -11.44 -24.46
C ASP A 219 -2.12 -12.04 -23.21
N ALA A 220 -1.21 -11.31 -22.55
CA ALA A 220 -0.53 -11.76 -21.34
C ALA A 220 -1.33 -11.50 -20.06
N TRP A 221 -2.23 -10.52 -20.05
CA TRP A 221 -3.00 -10.12 -18.87
C TRP A 221 -4.49 -10.24 -19.12
N LEU A 222 -5.19 -11.00 -18.27
CA LEU A 222 -6.62 -11.18 -18.40
C LEU A 222 -7.33 -9.92 -17.91
N ALA A 223 -7.65 -8.99 -18.81
CA ALA A 223 -8.35 -7.76 -18.45
C ALA A 223 -9.66 -8.05 -17.67
N SER A 224 -10.40 -9.09 -18.06
CA SER A 224 -11.61 -9.58 -17.37
C SER A 224 -11.37 -10.14 -15.97
N SER A 225 -10.13 -10.49 -15.62
CA SER A 225 -9.78 -10.92 -14.27
C SER A 225 -9.54 -9.74 -13.33
N SER A 226 -9.30 -8.54 -13.86
CA SER A 226 -8.91 -7.37 -13.06
C SER A 226 -10.02 -7.01 -12.09
N THR A 227 -9.71 -6.99 -10.81
CA THR A 227 -10.65 -6.60 -9.74
C THR A 227 -10.05 -5.52 -8.86
N ARG A 228 -10.91 -4.67 -8.33
CA ARG A 228 -10.57 -3.59 -7.40
C ARG A 228 -11.44 -3.68 -6.16
N VAL A 229 -10.80 -3.68 -4.99
CA VAL A 229 -11.44 -3.84 -3.69
C VAL A 229 -11.13 -2.63 -2.82
N PHE A 230 -12.17 -2.04 -2.24
CA PHE A 230 -12.07 -0.93 -1.30
C PHE A 230 -12.28 -1.45 0.12
N LEU A 231 -11.22 -1.44 0.93
CA LEU A 231 -11.14 -1.97 2.29
C LEU A 231 -11.30 -0.80 3.26
N GLU A 232 -12.53 -0.30 3.37
CA GLU A 232 -12.85 0.97 4.02
C GLU A 232 -14.00 0.86 5.03
N GLY A 233 -14.57 -0.33 5.20
CA GLY A 233 -15.71 -0.54 6.10
C GLY A 233 -17.06 -0.22 5.48
N PRO A 234 -18.14 -0.33 6.28
CA PRO A 234 -19.44 0.22 5.92
C PRO A 234 -19.30 1.73 5.68
N SER A 235 -20.03 2.24 4.69
CA SER A 235 -19.79 3.58 4.17
C SER A 235 -20.41 4.58 5.14
N GLU A 236 -19.59 5.43 5.73
CA GLU A 236 -20.07 6.62 6.43
C GLU A 236 -20.37 7.77 5.45
N ASP A 237 -19.82 7.72 4.22
CA ASP A 237 -19.73 8.86 3.29
C ASP A 237 -20.61 8.75 2.02
N GLY A 238 -21.58 7.84 1.94
CA GLY A 238 -22.51 7.71 0.80
C GLY A 238 -21.96 7.05 -0.48
N THR A 239 -20.94 6.18 -0.41
CA THR A 239 -20.47 5.42 -1.59
C THR A 239 -21.53 4.43 -2.09
N THR A 240 -21.62 4.29 -3.41
CA THR A 240 -22.58 3.40 -4.10
C THR A 240 -22.01 2.02 -4.44
N LEU A 241 -20.76 1.73 -4.07
CA LEU A 241 -20.15 0.43 -4.34
C LEU A 241 -20.81 -0.67 -3.48
N PRO A 242 -20.99 -1.88 -4.05
CA PRO A 242 -21.58 -3.00 -3.32
C PRO A 242 -20.68 -3.39 -2.14
N TYR A 243 -21.27 -3.45 -0.95
CA TYR A 243 -20.58 -3.87 0.28
C TYR A 243 -20.82 -5.35 0.59
N ARG A 244 -19.76 -6.00 1.06
CA ARG A 244 -19.74 -7.39 1.56
C ARG A 244 -18.85 -7.43 2.79
N SER A 245 -19.27 -8.10 3.86
CA SER A 245 -18.36 -8.39 4.97
C SER A 245 -17.23 -9.31 4.49
N PHE A 246 -16.13 -9.39 5.25
CA PHE A 246 -15.07 -10.36 4.95
C PHE A 246 -15.59 -11.79 4.90
N ASP A 247 -16.42 -12.19 5.85
CA ASP A 247 -16.97 -13.54 5.91
C ASP A 247 -17.81 -13.85 4.68
N ASP A 248 -18.64 -12.89 4.23
CA ASP A 248 -19.44 -13.06 3.01
C ASP A 248 -18.55 -13.15 1.77
N ALA A 249 -17.51 -12.32 1.68
CA ALA A 249 -16.58 -12.32 0.54
C ALA A 249 -15.78 -13.64 0.47
N LEU A 250 -15.35 -14.18 1.60
CA LEU A 250 -14.61 -15.44 1.67
C LEU A 250 -15.51 -16.66 1.36
N GLN A 251 -16.78 -16.63 1.78
CA GLN A 251 -17.72 -17.73 1.54
C GLN A 251 -18.28 -17.74 0.10
N SER A 252 -18.55 -16.57 -0.48
CA SER A 252 -19.17 -16.45 -1.81
C SER A 252 -18.17 -16.64 -2.97
N GLY A 253 -16.87 -16.65 -2.68
CA GLY A 253 -15.81 -16.77 -3.68
C GLY A 253 -15.50 -15.44 -4.37
N LEU A 254 -14.72 -15.50 -5.45
CA LEU A 254 -14.35 -14.30 -6.21
C LEU A 254 -15.60 -13.62 -6.77
N LEU A 255 -15.84 -12.40 -6.32
CA LEU A 255 -16.96 -11.58 -6.75
C LEU A 255 -16.84 -11.29 -8.25
N THR A 256 -17.94 -11.46 -8.97
CA THR A 256 -18.04 -11.14 -10.41
C THR A 256 -17.94 -9.64 -10.68
N GLU A 257 -18.12 -8.82 -9.65
CA GLU A 257 -18.07 -7.37 -9.76
C GLU A 257 -16.62 -6.87 -9.88
N PRO A 258 -16.32 -6.03 -10.89
CA PRO A 258 -14.97 -5.50 -11.08
C PRO A 258 -14.55 -4.52 -9.97
N GLU A 259 -15.52 -3.90 -9.28
CA GLU A 259 -15.28 -3.00 -8.14
C GLU A 259 -16.29 -3.25 -7.00
N TRP A 260 -15.79 -3.40 -5.77
CA TRP A 260 -16.63 -3.62 -4.59
C TRP A 260 -15.90 -3.21 -3.30
N ARG A 261 -16.59 -3.22 -2.16
CA ARG A 261 -16.03 -2.79 -0.87
C ARG A 261 -16.30 -3.77 0.27
N THR A 262 -15.42 -3.76 1.27
CA THR A 262 -15.46 -4.64 2.44
C THR A 262 -14.87 -3.97 3.67
N ASP A 263 -14.73 -4.73 4.77
CA ASP A 263 -14.28 -4.19 6.05
C ASP A 263 -12.84 -3.65 5.98
N THR A 264 -12.51 -2.80 6.94
CA THR A 264 -11.15 -2.25 7.08
C THR A 264 -10.16 -3.34 7.45
N ILE A 265 -8.92 -3.21 6.98
CA ILE A 265 -7.84 -4.18 7.25
C ILE A 265 -6.68 -3.63 8.09
N ILE A 266 -6.74 -2.33 8.36
CA ILE A 266 -5.79 -1.64 9.21
C ILE A 266 -6.60 -0.84 10.20
N ASP A 267 -6.71 -1.37 11.41
CA ASP A 267 -7.31 -0.74 12.58
C ASP A 267 -6.37 -0.92 13.78
N ARG A 268 -6.18 0.13 14.58
CA ARG A 268 -5.30 0.12 15.76
C ARG A 268 -5.84 1.05 16.83
N SER A 269 -5.69 0.66 18.08
CA SER A 269 -5.67 1.60 19.19
C SER A 269 -4.25 2.15 19.33
N LEU A 270 -4.08 3.47 19.14
CA LEU A 270 -2.79 4.14 19.28
C LEU A 270 -2.78 5.05 20.51
N THR A 271 -1.75 4.92 21.35
CA THR A 271 -1.44 5.99 22.30
C THR A 271 -1.07 7.27 21.56
N TRP A 272 -1.26 8.42 22.21
CA TRP A 272 -0.86 9.71 21.63
C TRP A 272 0.63 9.78 21.25
N ASN A 273 1.49 9.08 21.99
CA ASN A 273 2.92 9.00 21.67
C ASN A 273 3.16 8.19 20.40
N ASN A 274 2.50 7.04 20.25
CA ASN A 274 2.62 6.21 19.04
C ASN A 274 2.04 6.92 17.82
N MET A 275 0.92 7.63 17.99
CA MET A 275 0.35 8.45 16.92
C MET A 275 1.33 9.56 16.48
N THR A 276 1.94 10.25 17.45
CA THR A 276 2.96 11.27 17.18
C THR A 276 4.15 10.66 16.42
N ALA A 277 4.65 9.51 16.85
CA ALA A 277 5.73 8.79 16.17
C ALA A 277 5.35 8.39 14.74
N TYR A 278 4.12 7.91 14.51
CA TYR A 278 3.60 7.60 13.18
C TYR A 278 3.63 8.82 12.25
N PHE A 279 3.12 9.98 12.67
CA PHE A 279 3.20 11.22 11.87
C PHE A 279 4.64 11.59 11.52
N ARG A 280 5.57 11.39 12.44
CA ARG A 280 7.00 11.69 12.22
C ARG A 280 7.64 10.78 11.16
N THR A 281 7.04 9.65 10.80
CA THR A 281 7.49 8.78 9.68
C THR A 281 7.00 9.24 8.30
N TRP A 282 6.23 10.34 8.23
CA TRP A 282 5.73 10.84 6.95
C TRP A 282 6.85 11.52 6.18
N SER A 283 7.00 11.18 4.90
CA SER A 283 8.02 11.80 4.03
C SER A 283 7.89 13.32 3.96
N ALA A 284 6.66 13.85 3.97
CA ALA A 284 6.42 15.29 4.02
C ALA A 284 6.87 15.95 5.33
N VAL A 285 6.79 15.26 6.47
CA VAL A 285 7.33 15.78 7.74
C VAL A 285 8.85 15.90 7.66
N HIS A 286 9.54 14.88 7.12
CA HIS A 286 10.98 14.97 6.90
C HIS A 286 11.35 16.12 5.94
N SER A 287 10.64 16.25 4.82
CA SER A 287 10.83 17.36 3.87
C SER A 287 10.59 18.74 4.52
N TYR A 288 9.56 18.87 5.36
CA TYR A 288 9.28 20.08 6.14
C TYR A 288 10.44 20.40 7.08
N GLN A 289 10.87 19.43 7.88
CA GLN A 289 11.91 19.62 8.87
C GLN A 289 13.28 19.97 8.25
N GLN A 290 13.55 19.57 7.01
CA GLN A 290 14.74 20.01 6.28
C GLN A 290 14.70 21.50 5.90
N GLN A 291 13.50 22.03 5.60
CA GLN A 291 13.31 23.44 5.24
C GLN A 291 13.14 24.34 6.46
N TYR A 292 12.67 23.79 7.59
CA TYR A 292 12.41 24.51 8.84
C TYR A 292 13.20 23.90 10.02
N PRO A 293 14.55 23.97 10.01
CA PRO A 293 15.38 23.34 11.04
C PRO A 293 15.14 23.90 12.44
N ILE A 294 14.80 25.19 12.56
CA ILE A 294 14.47 25.82 13.85
C ILE A 294 13.18 25.21 14.43
N ASP A 295 12.19 24.88 13.59
CA ASP A 295 10.96 24.25 14.06
C ASP A 295 11.20 22.80 14.45
N LYS A 296 12.09 22.09 13.74
CA LYS A 296 12.52 20.72 14.06
C LYS A 296 13.15 20.61 15.45
N GLU A 297 13.89 21.63 15.89
CA GLU A 297 14.54 21.65 17.21
C GLU A 297 13.57 21.92 18.36
N LYS A 298 12.33 22.34 18.08
CA LYS A 298 11.34 22.56 19.12
C LYS A 298 10.92 21.23 19.73
N THR A 299 10.90 21.21 21.05
CA THR A 299 10.46 20.07 21.85
C THR A 299 9.44 20.56 22.85
N GLY A 300 8.34 19.82 23.01
CA GLY A 300 7.29 20.19 23.95
C GLY A 300 5.93 19.75 23.44
N ARG A 301 4.88 20.33 24.00
CA ARG A 301 3.50 20.03 23.63
C ARG A 301 2.82 21.26 23.05
N GLY A 302 1.97 21.05 22.04
CA GLY A 302 1.21 22.14 21.43
C GLY A 302 2.13 23.23 20.87
N ALA A 303 1.88 24.49 21.24
CA ALA A 303 2.58 25.66 20.69
C ALA A 303 4.11 25.65 20.92
N GLU A 304 4.59 24.94 21.92
CA GLU A 304 6.02 24.82 22.25
C GLU A 304 6.76 23.77 21.41
N GLY A 305 6.03 22.84 20.80
CA GLY A 305 6.59 21.77 19.99
C GLY A 305 6.64 22.11 18.49
N ASP A 306 7.05 21.13 17.69
CA ASP A 306 7.15 21.27 16.24
C ASP A 306 5.77 21.19 15.56
N ILE A 307 5.76 21.17 14.22
CA ILE A 307 4.53 21.09 13.43
C ILE A 307 3.65 19.86 13.78
N VAL A 308 4.27 18.73 14.15
CA VAL A 308 3.53 17.51 14.52
C VAL A 308 2.93 17.68 15.91
N ASP A 309 3.69 18.21 16.87
CA ASP A 309 3.22 18.40 18.25
C ASP A 309 2.06 19.40 18.31
N ARG A 310 2.11 20.48 17.51
CA ARG A 310 1.02 21.45 17.37
C ARG A 310 -0.25 20.82 16.81
N PHE A 311 -0.10 19.94 15.81
CA PHE A 311 -1.23 19.26 15.20
C PHE A 311 -1.86 18.23 16.14
N ILE A 312 -1.05 17.39 16.80
CA ILE A 312 -1.51 16.41 17.79
C ILE A 312 -2.28 17.08 18.92
N GLU A 313 -1.83 18.24 19.39
CA GLU A 313 -2.56 18.97 20.43
C GLU A 313 -3.90 19.50 19.94
N SER A 314 -3.96 20.03 18.71
CA SER A 314 -5.23 20.45 18.09
C SER A 314 -6.19 19.26 17.95
N LEU A 315 -5.65 18.09 17.58
CA LEU A 315 -6.42 16.85 17.46
C LEU A 315 -6.97 16.37 18.80
N ARG A 316 -6.15 16.38 19.86
CA ARG A 316 -6.56 16.07 21.24
C ARG A 316 -7.73 16.95 21.70
N GLN A 317 -7.62 18.25 21.48
CA GLN A 317 -8.65 19.21 21.88
C GLN A 317 -9.97 18.99 21.12
N ALA A 318 -9.90 18.63 19.84
CA ALA A 318 -11.08 18.34 19.04
C ALA A 318 -11.73 16.98 19.39
N LEU A 319 -10.94 15.99 19.84
CA LEU A 319 -11.48 14.72 20.29
C LEU A 319 -12.36 14.89 21.54
N GLN A 320 -11.95 15.75 22.48
CA GLN A 320 -12.63 15.93 23.77
C GLN A 320 -12.79 14.62 24.59
N GLU A 321 -11.98 13.61 24.31
CA GLU A 321 -12.02 12.33 25.02
C GLU A 321 -10.89 12.23 26.05
N PRO A 322 -11.16 11.69 27.25
CA PRO A 322 -10.16 11.51 28.30
C PRO A 322 -9.23 10.32 28.04
N SER A 323 -9.42 9.57 26.95
CA SER A 323 -8.62 8.40 26.63
C SER A 323 -7.20 8.77 26.23
N ASP A 324 -6.23 8.02 26.77
CA ASP A 324 -4.83 8.08 26.35
C ASP A 324 -4.58 7.36 25.02
N GLU A 325 -5.58 6.63 24.54
CA GLU A 325 -5.58 5.91 23.28
C GLU A 325 -6.68 6.39 22.33
N VAL A 326 -6.40 6.29 21.04
CA VAL A 326 -7.31 6.67 19.96
C VAL A 326 -7.39 5.51 18.98
N ASP A 327 -8.61 5.01 18.76
CA ASP A 327 -8.88 4.04 17.73
C ASP A 327 -8.83 4.71 16.36
N VAL A 328 -7.97 4.17 15.50
CA VAL A 328 -7.76 4.66 14.14
C VAL A 328 -7.83 3.53 13.14
N TYR A 329 -8.27 3.85 11.93
CA TYR A 329 -8.22 2.92 10.80
C TYR A 329 -7.74 3.59 9.52
N TRP A 330 -7.20 2.80 8.59
CA TRP A 330 -6.75 3.28 7.29
C TRP A 330 -7.55 2.59 6.20
N PRO A 331 -8.30 3.34 5.40
CA PRO A 331 -8.90 2.83 4.19
C PRO A 331 -7.82 2.38 3.20
N VAL A 332 -7.96 1.18 2.65
CA VAL A 332 -7.01 0.61 1.67
C VAL A 332 -7.73 0.34 0.36
N PHE A 333 -7.06 0.66 -0.74
CA PHE A 333 -7.44 0.19 -2.06
C PHE A 333 -6.53 -0.96 -2.47
N LEU A 334 -7.13 -2.06 -2.93
CA LEU A 334 -6.45 -3.23 -3.46
C LEU A 334 -6.87 -3.43 -4.92
N MET A 335 -5.90 -3.59 -5.81
CA MET A 335 -6.13 -4.06 -7.18
C MET A 335 -5.44 -5.39 -7.40
N MET A 336 -6.13 -6.31 -8.06
CA MET A 336 -5.60 -7.64 -8.38
C MET A 336 -5.87 -8.01 -9.84
N GLY A 337 -4.95 -8.74 -10.44
CA GLY A 337 -5.06 -9.23 -11.82
C GLY A 337 -4.34 -10.57 -12.00
N LYS A 338 -4.81 -11.38 -12.95
CA LYS A 338 -4.22 -12.67 -13.31
C LYS A 338 -3.45 -12.58 -14.62
N ARG A 339 -2.27 -13.19 -14.64
CA ARG A 339 -1.58 -13.51 -15.89
C ARG A 339 -2.41 -14.55 -16.65
N ALA A 340 -2.59 -14.35 -17.94
CA ALA A 340 -3.25 -15.30 -18.81
C ALA A 340 -2.59 -16.68 -18.72
N SER A 341 -3.43 -17.71 -18.73
CA SER A 341 -2.93 -19.06 -18.89
C SER A 341 -2.38 -19.21 -20.29
N LEU A 342 -1.17 -19.74 -20.44
CA LEU A 342 -0.75 -20.25 -21.73
C LEU A 342 -1.72 -21.38 -22.08
N VAL A 343 -2.65 -21.11 -23.01
CA VAL A 343 -3.48 -22.16 -23.59
C VAL A 343 -2.49 -23.13 -24.20
N GLY A 344 -2.48 -24.37 -23.71
CA GLY A 344 -1.63 -25.41 -24.26
C GLY A 344 -1.74 -25.36 -25.78
N SER A 345 -0.59 -25.28 -26.46
CA SER A 345 -0.49 -25.60 -27.87
C SER A 345 -1.41 -26.80 -28.13
N PRO A 346 -2.36 -26.73 -29.07
CA PRO A 346 -3.28 -27.84 -29.29
C PRO A 346 -2.42 -29.08 -29.48
N GLU A 347 -2.59 -30.05 -28.59
CA GLU A 347 -2.01 -31.37 -28.77
C GLU A 347 -2.35 -31.75 -30.20
N LYS A 348 -1.32 -31.98 -31.02
CA LYS A 348 -1.49 -32.64 -32.29
C LYS A 348 -2.18 -33.94 -31.95
N MET A 349 -3.47 -33.98 -32.21
CA MET A 349 -4.27 -35.20 -32.25
C MET A 349 -3.58 -36.07 -33.30
N GLN A 350 -2.66 -36.92 -32.84
CA GLN A 350 -2.08 -37.96 -33.64
C GLN A 350 -3.23 -38.90 -33.96
N LEU A 351 -3.73 -38.78 -35.19
CA LEU A 351 -4.43 -39.85 -35.86
C LEU A 351 -3.41 -40.98 -36.04
N GLU A 352 -3.54 -42.02 -35.23
CA GLU A 352 -3.17 -43.39 -35.60
C GLU A 352 -4.43 -44.26 -35.62
#